data_AF-A0A166XBL3-F1
#
_entry.id   AF-A0A166XBL3-F1
#
_cell.length_a   1.000
_cell.length_b   1.000
_cell.length_c   1.000
_cell.angle_alpha   90.00
_cell.angle_beta   90.00
_cell.angle_gamma   90.00
#
_symmetry.space_group_name_H-M   'P 1'
#
loop_
_entity.id
_entity.type
_entity.pdbx_description
1 polymer ?
#
loop_
_entity_poly.entity_id
_entity_poly.type
_entity_poly.pdbx_seq_one_letter_code
_entity_poly.pdbx_strand_id
1 'polypeptide(L)'
;MIRQVISALLAVTIALTLRVHFVLPRHVRPLRKKGDKCTIAIFLGSGLLTNSSEGNCGHTSEALTLVSALDFSRYVHRIYVIAAGDTLSAQKAMALEKHKARPTNESESAEEPSYTLITIPRARRVHQTILTTPYTALYSLIACLYHTTIKPRLSGRRTFADALLLNGPGTCFILAVSTYVNRILGLPSPTLIYVESFARVRSLSLSGKLLRPLVDRFVVQWPNLMEVGAEYHGWLV
;
A
#
# COMPACT_ATOMS: atom_id res chain seq x y z
N MET A 1 10.26 -8.07 -43.95
CA MET A 1 10.74 -7.80 -42.57
C MET A 1 9.98 -6.65 -41.91
N ILE A 2 9.98 -5.42 -42.45
CA ILE A 2 9.34 -4.24 -41.81
C ILE A 2 7.83 -4.46 -41.51
N ARG A 3 7.05 -4.99 -42.47
CA ARG A 3 5.62 -5.28 -42.27
C ARG A 3 5.33 -6.26 -41.12
N GLN A 4 6.18 -7.28 -40.96
CA GLN A 4 6.05 -8.28 -39.88
C GLN A 4 6.38 -7.69 -38.51
N VAL A 5 7.39 -6.81 -38.45
CA VAL A 5 7.74 -6.06 -37.23
C VAL A 5 6.61 -5.13 -36.82
N ILE A 6 6.03 -4.39 -37.78
CA ILE A 6 4.89 -3.49 -37.52
C ILE A 6 3.67 -4.28 -37.04
N SER A 7 3.33 -5.40 -37.69
CA SER A 7 2.20 -6.23 -37.27
C SER A 7 2.39 -6.84 -35.88
N ALA A 8 3.62 -7.27 -35.55
CA ALA A 8 3.95 -7.79 -34.23
C ALA A 8 3.83 -6.71 -33.14
N LEU A 9 4.35 -5.50 -33.39
CA LEU A 9 4.25 -4.38 -32.46
C LEU A 9 2.79 -3.97 -32.22
N LEU A 10 1.98 -3.93 -33.28
CA LEU A 10 0.55 -3.63 -33.19
C LEU A 10 -0.19 -4.70 -32.38
N ALA A 11 0.07 -5.98 -32.65
CA ALA A 11 -0.53 -7.09 -31.90
C ALA A 11 -0.16 -7.06 -30.41
N VAL A 12 1.11 -6.78 -30.07
CA VAL A 12 1.56 -6.60 -28.68
C VAL A 12 0.86 -5.42 -28.02
N THR A 13 0.71 -4.30 -28.73
CA THR A 13 0.03 -3.11 -28.21
C THR A 13 -1.46 -3.38 -27.96
N ILE A 14 -2.14 -4.07 -28.87
CA ILE A 14 -3.53 -4.51 -28.70
C ILE A 14 -3.65 -5.48 -27.52
N ALA A 15 -2.77 -6.47 -27.42
CA ALA A 15 -2.77 -7.42 -26.31
C ALA A 15 -2.53 -6.72 -24.96
N LEU A 16 -1.61 -5.74 -24.90
CA LEU A 16 -1.33 -4.96 -23.70
C LEU A 16 -2.51 -4.06 -23.31
N THR A 17 -3.12 -3.38 -24.27
CA THR A 17 -4.30 -2.51 -24.01
C THR A 17 -5.50 -3.32 -23.55
N LEU A 18 -5.78 -4.46 -24.20
CA LEU A 18 -6.79 -5.41 -23.74
C LEU A 18 -6.46 -5.91 -22.34
N ARG A 19 -5.21 -6.29 -22.08
CA ARG A 19 -4.76 -6.74 -20.75
C ARG A 19 -5.01 -5.66 -19.69
N VAL A 20 -4.60 -4.43 -19.95
CA VAL A 20 -4.85 -3.28 -19.04
C VAL A 20 -6.35 -3.12 -18.82
N HIS A 21 -7.17 -3.21 -19.87
CA HIS A 21 -8.63 -3.08 -19.75
C HIS A 21 -9.26 -4.17 -18.88
N PHE A 22 -8.82 -5.42 -19.01
CA PHE A 22 -9.32 -6.54 -18.20
C PHE A 22 -8.74 -6.59 -16.78
N VAL A 23 -7.58 -5.96 -16.56
CA VAL A 23 -6.89 -5.88 -15.27
C VAL A 23 -7.42 -4.73 -14.40
N LEU A 24 -8.05 -3.72 -15.00
CA LEU A 24 -8.72 -2.65 -14.26
C LEU A 24 -9.60 -3.27 -13.16
N PRO A 25 -9.52 -2.75 -11.92
CA PRO A 25 -10.22 -3.35 -10.79
C PRO A 25 -11.69 -3.48 -11.12
N ARG A 26 -12.14 -4.72 -11.30
CA ARG A 26 -13.56 -5.03 -11.13
C ARG A 26 -13.72 -5.16 -9.64
N HIS A 27 -14.71 -4.47 -9.06
CA HIS A 27 -15.09 -4.58 -7.65
C HIS A 27 -15.52 -6.01 -7.31
N VAL A 28 -14.56 -6.92 -7.26
CA VAL A 28 -14.75 -8.33 -6.95
C VAL A 28 -14.18 -8.50 -5.57
N ARG A 29 -15.09 -8.61 -4.59
CA ARG A 29 -14.70 -8.96 -3.23
C ARG A 29 -14.07 -10.35 -3.29
N PRO A 30 -12.79 -10.53 -2.90
CA PRO A 30 -12.22 -11.87 -2.82
C PRO A 30 -13.06 -12.67 -1.80
N LEU A 31 -13.68 -13.74 -2.27
CA LEU A 31 -14.44 -14.68 -1.43
C LEU A 31 -13.44 -15.46 -0.58
N ARG A 32 -13.16 -14.95 0.62
CA ARG A 32 -12.23 -15.58 1.56
C ARG A 32 -13.00 -16.27 2.67
N LYS A 33 -12.56 -17.47 3.06
CA LYS A 33 -13.27 -18.27 4.08
C LYS A 33 -13.01 -17.68 5.47
N LYS A 34 -14.00 -17.83 6.35
CA LYS A 34 -13.88 -17.43 7.76
C LYS A 34 -12.81 -18.33 8.41
N GLY A 35 -11.67 -17.75 8.80
CA GLY A 35 -10.54 -18.47 9.41
C GLY A 35 -9.23 -18.45 8.61
N ASP A 36 -9.22 -17.99 7.36
CA ASP A 36 -8.00 -17.92 6.57
C ASP A 36 -7.01 -16.91 7.19
N LYS A 37 -5.79 -17.38 7.48
CA LYS A 37 -4.66 -16.52 7.85
C LYS A 37 -4.30 -15.62 6.67
N CYS A 38 -4.03 -14.34 6.96
CA CYS A 38 -3.80 -13.32 5.95
C CYS A 38 -2.49 -12.58 6.22
N THR A 39 -1.74 -12.33 5.14
CA THR A 39 -0.63 -11.36 5.16
C THR A 39 -1.17 -10.00 4.73
N ILE A 40 -0.98 -8.97 5.56
CA ILE A 40 -1.35 -7.60 5.23
C ILE A 40 -0.11 -6.72 5.18
N ALA A 41 0.02 -5.93 4.13
CA ALA A 41 1.01 -4.88 4.03
C ALA A 41 0.35 -3.53 4.32
N ILE A 42 1.05 -2.66 5.06
CA ILE A 42 0.56 -1.35 5.47
C ILE A 42 1.62 -0.32 5.13
N PHE A 43 1.24 0.71 4.39
CA PHE A 43 2.13 1.84 4.12
C PHE A 43 2.07 2.87 5.26
N LEU A 44 3.23 3.19 5.82
CA LEU A 44 3.44 4.21 6.85
C LEU A 44 4.50 5.19 6.34
N GLY A 45 4.09 6.33 5.77
CA GLY A 45 5.09 7.17 5.09
C GLY A 45 4.76 8.63 4.98
N SER A 46 4.31 9.25 6.07
CA SER A 46 4.09 10.69 6.10
C SER A 46 4.73 11.41 7.28
N GLY A 47 5.65 10.77 8.02
CA GLY A 47 6.41 11.41 9.07
C GLY A 47 7.38 12.40 8.45
N LEU A 48 7.01 13.67 8.43
CA LEU A 48 8.01 14.72 8.29
C LEU A 48 8.96 14.58 9.48
N LEU A 49 10.26 14.70 9.24
CA LEU A 49 11.26 14.91 10.27
C LEU A 49 11.03 16.31 10.87
N THR A 50 10.01 16.48 11.68
CA THR A 50 9.94 17.61 12.61
C THR A 50 10.59 17.14 13.90
N ASN A 51 11.59 17.88 14.38
CA ASN A 51 12.37 17.62 15.59
C ASN A 51 11.55 17.69 16.90
N SER A 52 10.24 17.54 16.81
CA SER A 52 9.32 17.50 17.93
C SER A 52 9.10 16.04 18.31
N SER A 53 9.51 15.69 19.52
CA SER A 53 9.23 14.41 20.19
C SER A 53 7.72 14.09 20.28
N GLU A 54 6.85 15.06 19.96
CA GLU A 54 5.40 14.95 19.83
C GLU A 54 4.92 15.10 18.37
N GLY A 55 5.71 14.64 17.40
CA GLY A 55 5.37 14.66 15.98
C GLY A 55 4.11 13.86 15.67
N ASN A 56 2.98 14.55 15.62
CA ASN A 56 1.68 14.00 15.20
C ASN A 56 1.71 13.71 13.70
N CYS A 57 2.30 12.57 13.32
CA CYS A 57 2.26 12.10 11.95
C CYS A 57 0.84 11.64 11.62
N GLY A 58 -0.03 12.57 11.22
CA GLY A 58 -1.47 12.34 11.01
C GLY A 58 -1.74 11.06 10.23
N HIS A 59 -1.16 10.89 9.04
CA HIS A 59 -1.37 9.68 8.22
C HIS A 59 -0.82 8.38 8.83
N THR A 60 0.37 8.40 9.46
CA THR A 60 0.90 7.19 10.11
C THR A 60 0.03 6.82 11.32
N SER A 61 -0.37 7.80 12.12
CA SER A 61 -1.29 7.58 13.24
C SER A 61 -2.63 7.05 12.73
N GLU A 62 -3.20 7.63 11.67
CA GLU A 62 -4.42 7.14 11.03
C GLU A 62 -4.30 5.66 10.60
N ALA A 63 -3.22 5.34 9.88
CA ALA A 63 -2.96 3.98 9.43
C ALA A 63 -2.75 3.01 10.61
N LEU A 64 -2.05 3.41 11.67
CA LEU A 64 -1.83 2.57 12.84
C LEU A 64 -3.09 2.40 13.69
N THR A 65 -3.97 3.41 13.80
CA THR A 65 -5.28 3.27 14.45
C THR A 65 -6.11 2.22 13.72
N LEU A 66 -6.18 2.29 12.39
CA LEU A 66 -6.86 1.28 11.56
C LEU A 66 -6.30 -0.13 11.81
N VAL A 67 -4.97 -0.27 11.84
CA VAL A 67 -4.31 -1.55 12.09
C VAL A 67 -4.53 -2.03 13.51
N SER A 68 -4.59 -1.15 14.49
CA SER A 68 -4.80 -1.51 15.90
C SER A 68 -6.17 -2.16 16.15
N ALA A 69 -7.16 -1.84 15.31
CA ALA A 69 -8.49 -2.46 15.34
C ALA A 69 -8.54 -3.84 14.67
N LEU A 70 -7.50 -4.25 13.93
CA LEU A 70 -7.44 -5.56 13.31
C LEU A 70 -7.17 -6.67 14.33
N ASP A 71 -7.71 -7.86 14.03
CA ASP A 71 -7.44 -9.09 14.75
C ASP A 71 -6.13 -9.73 14.26
N PHE A 72 -5.09 -9.67 15.09
CA PHE A 72 -3.75 -10.14 14.72
C PHE A 72 -3.66 -11.68 14.66
N SER A 73 -4.64 -12.41 15.22
CA SER A 73 -4.73 -13.86 15.06
C SER A 73 -5.11 -14.26 13.63
N ARG A 74 -5.87 -13.41 12.94
CA ARG A 74 -6.25 -13.58 11.53
C ARG A 74 -5.22 -12.97 10.59
N TYR A 75 -4.73 -11.77 10.89
CA TYR A 75 -3.72 -11.07 10.09
C TYR A 75 -2.31 -11.40 10.58
N VAL A 76 -1.94 -12.68 10.55
CA VAL A 76 -0.75 -13.23 11.22
C VAL A 76 0.56 -12.59 10.78
N HIS A 77 0.74 -12.26 9.50
CA HIS A 77 1.94 -11.59 9.04
C HIS A 77 1.65 -10.15 8.60
N ARG A 78 2.30 -9.18 9.25
CA ARG A 78 2.10 -7.75 9.00
C ARG A 78 3.36 -7.12 8.45
N ILE A 79 3.29 -6.58 7.25
CA ILE A 79 4.42 -5.94 6.57
C ILE A 79 4.23 -4.43 6.62
N TYR A 80 5.03 -3.74 7.43
CA TYR A 80 5.00 -2.28 7.49
C TYR A 80 6.01 -1.72 6.49
N VAL A 81 5.50 -1.03 5.47
CA VAL A 81 6.29 -0.37 4.44
C VAL A 81 6.48 1.09 4.85
N ILE A 82 7.71 1.47 5.14
CA ILE A 82 8.08 2.74 5.76
C ILE A 82 8.84 3.61 4.75
N ALA A 83 8.53 4.90 4.74
CA ALA A 83 9.28 5.85 3.92
C ALA A 83 10.70 6.13 4.48
N ALA A 84 11.68 6.28 3.60
CA ALA A 84 13.07 6.56 3.99
C ALA A 84 13.20 7.88 4.77
N GLY A 85 13.80 7.78 5.96
CA GLY A 85 13.94 8.88 6.92
C GLY A 85 12.79 9.04 7.91
N ASP A 86 11.81 8.13 7.92
CA ASP A 86 10.66 8.15 8.84
C ASP A 86 10.86 7.14 9.99
N THR A 87 11.81 7.45 10.88
CA THR A 87 12.14 6.59 12.03
C THR A 87 11.03 6.53 13.06
N LEU A 88 10.27 7.62 13.24
CA LEU A 88 9.14 7.69 14.16
C LEU A 88 8.03 6.72 13.76
N SER A 89 7.72 6.59 12.46
CA SER A 89 6.73 5.61 12.01
C SER A 89 7.18 4.17 12.28
N ALA A 90 8.47 3.86 12.16
CA ALA A 90 9.02 2.57 12.53
C ALA A 90 8.85 2.28 14.02
N GLN A 91 9.19 3.25 14.87
CA GLN A 91 9.05 3.13 16.32
C GLN A 91 7.58 2.95 16.75
N LYS A 92 6.65 3.69 16.15
CA LYS A 92 5.21 3.55 16.43
C LYS A 92 4.67 2.18 16.00
N ALA A 93 5.10 1.66 14.85
CA ALA A 93 4.73 0.31 14.41
C ALA A 93 5.25 -0.77 15.37
N MET A 94 6.52 -0.66 15.79
CA MET A 94 7.10 -1.56 16.79
C MET A 94 6.40 -1.47 18.14
N ALA A 95 6.01 -0.26 18.56
CA ALA A 95 5.25 -0.05 19.80
C ALA A 95 3.86 -0.69 19.73
N LEU A 96 3.16 -0.58 18.59
CA LEU A 96 1.87 -1.24 18.37
C LEU A 96 1.99 -2.76 18.45
N GLU A 97 2.97 -3.35 17.78
CA GLU A 97 3.23 -4.79 17.83
C GLU A 97 3.55 -5.25 19.26
N LYS A 98 4.40 -4.51 19.99
CA LYS A 98 4.72 -4.80 21.40
C LYS A 98 3.49 -4.71 22.31
N HIS A 99 2.61 -3.73 22.06
CA HIS A 99 1.37 -3.56 22.82
C HIS A 99 0.41 -4.74 22.58
N LYS A 100 0.28 -5.19 21.33
CA LYS A 100 -0.57 -6.33 20.95
C LYS A 100 0.03 -7.70 21.31
N ALA A 101 1.35 -7.78 21.49
CA ALA A 101 2.06 -9.01 21.87
C ALA A 101 2.01 -9.35 23.37
N ARG A 102 1.49 -8.47 24.24
CA ARG A 102 1.33 -8.78 25.67
C ARG A 102 0.17 -9.77 25.90
N PRO A 103 0.33 -10.74 26.81
CA PRO A 103 -0.20 -12.09 26.62
C PRO A 103 -1.65 -12.26 27.08
N THR A 104 -2.45 -12.90 26.24
CA THR A 104 -3.39 -13.93 26.71
C THR A 104 -2.61 -15.23 26.84
N ASN A 105 -2.15 -15.51 28.07
CA ASN A 105 -1.66 -16.77 28.64
C ASN A 105 -0.59 -17.58 27.88
N GLU A 106 0.58 -17.66 28.52
CA GLU A 106 1.47 -18.82 28.63
C GLU A 106 1.61 -19.74 27.41
N SER A 107 2.64 -19.48 26.60
CA SER A 107 3.55 -20.50 26.10
C SER A 107 4.82 -19.84 25.57
N GLU A 108 5.91 -20.00 26.30
CA GLU A 108 7.26 -19.64 25.92
C GLU A 108 7.75 -20.56 24.80
N SER A 109 7.59 -20.11 23.57
CA SER A 109 8.52 -20.44 22.49
C SER A 109 8.82 -19.13 21.77
N ALA A 110 10.10 -18.88 21.48
CA ALA A 110 10.53 -17.69 20.76
C ALA A 110 10.04 -17.77 19.30
N GLU A 111 8.73 -17.56 19.09
CA GLU A 111 8.15 -17.44 17.76
C GLU A 111 8.77 -16.22 17.07
N GLU A 112 9.19 -16.40 15.82
CA GLU A 112 9.71 -15.32 15.01
C GLU A 112 8.73 -14.13 14.98
N PRO A 113 9.23 -12.88 14.90
CA PRO A 113 8.36 -11.72 14.87
C PRO A 113 7.33 -11.86 13.75
N SER A 114 6.07 -11.85 14.15
CA SER A 114 4.92 -11.93 13.23
C SER A 114 4.77 -10.69 12.33
N TYR A 115 5.77 -9.81 12.28
CA TYR A 115 5.79 -8.61 11.46
C TYR A 115 7.15 -8.38 10.80
N THR A 116 7.16 -7.59 9.73
CA THR A 116 8.38 -7.20 9.01
C THR A 116 8.34 -5.72 8.69
N LEU A 117 9.47 -5.03 8.89
CA LEU A 117 9.65 -3.64 8.49
C LEU A 117 10.41 -3.58 7.16
N ILE A 118 9.89 -2.83 6.19
CA ILE A 118 10.52 -2.61 4.88
C ILE A 118 10.64 -1.11 4.66
N THR A 119 11.83 -0.62 4.38
CA THR A 119 12.03 0.81 4.09
C THR A 119 12.12 1.04 2.58
N ILE A 120 11.36 2.00 2.05
CA ILE A 120 11.37 2.41 0.64
C ILE A 120 11.73 3.90 0.49
N PRO A 121 12.38 4.32 -0.62
CA PRO A 121 12.69 5.73 -0.85
C PRO A 121 11.40 6.54 -1.04
N ARG A 122 11.41 7.78 -0.55
CA ARG A 122 10.31 8.73 -0.80
C ARG A 122 10.25 9.12 -2.28
N ALA A 123 9.03 9.15 -2.83
CA ALA A 123 8.81 9.58 -4.21
C ALA A 123 9.20 11.04 -4.45
N ARG A 124 9.00 11.89 -3.43
CA ARG A 124 9.40 13.30 -3.41
C ARG A 124 9.92 13.66 -2.02
N ARG A 125 11.05 14.35 -1.96
CA ARG A 125 11.60 14.93 -0.72
C ARG A 125 10.90 16.25 -0.38
N VAL A 126 10.89 16.59 0.90
CA VAL A 126 10.42 17.90 1.36
C VAL A 126 11.31 18.98 0.73
N HIS A 127 10.72 20.09 0.27
CA HIS A 127 11.41 21.18 -0.47
C HIS A 127 12.04 20.79 -1.82
N GLN A 128 11.77 19.60 -2.34
CA GLN A 128 12.22 19.23 -3.68
C GLN A 128 11.44 19.98 -4.77
N THR A 129 12.15 20.44 -5.80
CA THR A 129 11.55 21.06 -6.98
C THR A 129 10.71 20.04 -7.78
N ILE A 130 9.66 20.52 -8.44
CA ILE A 130 8.79 19.66 -9.27
C ILE A 130 9.59 19.01 -10.41
N LEU A 131 10.58 19.70 -10.97
CA LEU A 131 11.40 19.19 -12.07
C LEU A 131 12.26 17.98 -11.72
N THR A 132 12.77 17.89 -10.48
CA THR A 132 13.59 16.75 -10.05
C THR A 132 12.73 15.61 -9.48
N THR A 133 11.43 15.85 -9.25
CA THR A 133 10.50 14.88 -8.68
C THR A 133 10.36 13.59 -9.51
N PRO A 134 10.29 13.63 -10.87
CA PRO A 134 10.20 12.41 -11.68
C PRO A 134 11.37 11.45 -11.46
N TYR A 135 12.59 11.96 -11.27
CA TYR A 135 13.76 11.13 -11.04
C TYR A 135 13.68 10.40 -9.69
N THR A 136 13.35 11.11 -8.61
CA THR A 136 13.17 10.48 -7.29
C THR A 136 11.96 9.56 -7.24
N ALA A 137 10.90 9.88 -7.97
CA ALA A 137 9.73 9.02 -8.10
C ALA A 137 10.07 7.73 -8.84
N LEU A 138 10.87 7.79 -9.91
CA LEU A 138 11.34 6.61 -10.64
C LEU A 138 12.24 5.73 -9.76
N TYR A 139 13.17 6.32 -9.01
CA TYR A 139 13.99 5.58 -8.05
C TYR A 139 13.13 4.89 -6.98
N SER A 140 12.13 5.59 -6.45
CA SER A 140 11.14 5.02 -5.52
C SER A 140 10.36 3.86 -6.17
N LEU A 141 9.96 4.01 -7.45
CA LEU A 141 9.24 2.98 -8.20
C LEU A 141 10.08 1.71 -8.38
N ILE A 142 11.35 1.83 -8.75
CA ILE A 142 12.26 0.69 -8.91
C ILE A 142 12.43 -0.05 -7.57
N ALA A 143 12.63 0.69 -6.49
CA ALA A 143 12.72 0.10 -5.15
C ALA A 143 11.41 -0.61 -4.75
N CYS A 144 10.26 -0.01 -5.02
CA CYS A 144 8.97 -0.63 -4.76
C CYS A 144 8.79 -1.90 -5.60
N LEU A 145 9.12 -1.89 -6.89
CA LEU A 145 9.09 -3.08 -7.76
C LEU A 145 10.00 -4.19 -7.26
N TYR A 146 11.20 -3.86 -6.77
CA TYR A 146 12.07 -4.86 -6.16
C TYR A 146 11.39 -5.57 -4.99
N HIS A 147 10.74 -4.82 -4.08
CA HIS A 147 10.06 -5.38 -2.92
C HIS A 147 8.73 -6.08 -3.25
N THR A 148 7.96 -5.56 -4.21
CA THR A 148 6.62 -6.10 -4.54
C THR A 148 6.66 -7.21 -5.57
N THR A 149 7.73 -7.31 -6.37
CA THR A 149 7.78 -8.18 -7.55
C THR A 149 8.98 -9.14 -7.51
N ILE A 150 10.18 -8.62 -7.30
CA ILE A 150 11.42 -9.42 -7.42
C ILE A 150 11.66 -10.24 -6.16
N LYS A 151 11.69 -9.60 -4.98
CA LYS A 151 11.99 -10.24 -3.69
C LYS A 151 11.04 -11.41 -3.37
N PRO A 152 9.69 -11.29 -3.49
CA PRO A 152 8.81 -12.41 -3.19
C PRO A 152 9.07 -13.63 -4.08
N ARG A 153 9.38 -13.41 -5.36
CA ARG A 153 9.72 -14.50 -6.29
C ARG A 153 11.00 -15.22 -5.92
N LEU A 154 12.05 -14.47 -5.59
CA LEU A 154 13.32 -15.05 -5.18
C LEU A 154 13.19 -15.86 -3.88
N SER A 155 12.29 -15.44 -2.98
CA SER A 155 12.00 -16.16 -1.74
C SER A 155 10.94 -17.26 -1.87
N GLY A 156 10.51 -17.61 -3.10
CA GLY A 156 9.47 -18.63 -3.33
C GLY A 156 8.06 -18.25 -2.85
N ARG A 157 7.84 -16.99 -2.45
CA ARG A 157 6.52 -16.48 -2.05
C ARG A 157 5.69 -16.13 -3.28
N ARG A 158 4.43 -16.58 -3.30
CA ARG A 158 3.50 -16.33 -4.41
C ARG A 158 3.18 -14.84 -4.56
N THR A 159 2.96 -14.13 -3.45
CA THR A 159 2.61 -12.70 -3.43
C THR A 159 3.41 -11.96 -2.36
N PHE A 160 3.55 -10.65 -2.52
CA PHE A 160 4.12 -9.75 -1.52
C PHE A 160 3.27 -9.72 -0.24
N ALA A 161 1.96 -9.59 -0.40
CA ALA A 161 0.94 -9.64 0.64
C ALA A 161 -0.40 -10.04 0.01
N ASP A 162 -1.40 -10.37 0.83
CA ASP A 162 -2.75 -10.64 0.34
C ASP A 162 -3.57 -9.35 0.20
N ALA A 163 -3.31 -8.38 1.09
CA ALA A 163 -3.90 -7.05 1.05
C ALA A 163 -2.82 -5.98 1.30
N LEU A 164 -2.95 -4.84 0.65
CA LEU A 164 -2.10 -3.67 0.83
C LEU A 164 -2.98 -2.48 1.21
N LEU A 165 -2.85 -2.03 2.46
CA LEU A 165 -3.52 -0.87 3.02
C LEU A 165 -2.67 0.38 2.78
N LEU A 166 -3.25 1.35 2.09
CA LEU A 166 -2.63 2.59 1.69
C LEU A 166 -3.37 3.78 2.30
N ASN A 167 -2.60 4.71 2.84
CA ASN A 167 -3.05 6.02 3.29
C ASN A 167 -1.93 7.05 3.00
N GLY A 168 -2.29 8.32 2.81
CA GLY A 168 -1.32 9.41 2.77
C GLY A 168 -0.78 9.82 1.38
N PRO A 169 0.39 10.49 1.33
CA PRO A 169 0.86 11.25 0.16
C PRO A 169 1.63 10.41 -0.87
N GLY A 170 2.16 11.06 -1.92
CA GLY A 170 2.56 10.46 -3.20
C GLY A 170 3.50 9.24 -3.21
N THR A 171 4.21 8.92 -2.13
CA THR A 171 4.95 7.64 -2.04
C THR A 171 4.01 6.44 -2.00
N CYS A 172 2.82 6.56 -1.38
CA CYS A 172 1.81 5.51 -1.40
C CYS A 172 1.31 5.23 -2.83
N PHE A 173 1.22 6.28 -3.65
CA PHE A 173 0.84 6.17 -5.05
C PHE A 173 1.87 5.34 -5.84
N ILE A 174 3.16 5.61 -5.64
CA ILE A 174 4.23 4.83 -6.30
C ILE A 174 4.19 3.35 -5.89
N LEU A 175 3.94 3.06 -4.61
CA LEU A 175 3.79 1.68 -4.11
C LEU A 175 2.54 0.98 -4.70
N ALA A 176 1.43 1.69 -4.85
CA ALA A 176 0.25 1.16 -5.53
C ALA A 176 0.53 0.87 -7.01
N VAL A 177 1.22 1.78 -7.70
CA VAL A 177 1.61 1.58 -9.10
C VAL A 177 2.52 0.36 -9.24
N SER A 178 3.49 0.15 -8.35
CA SER A 178 4.39 -1.01 -8.42
C SER A 178 3.64 -2.33 -8.26
N THR A 179 2.66 -2.40 -7.35
CA THR A 179 1.81 -3.59 -7.17
C THR A 179 0.80 -3.76 -8.31
N TYR A 180 0.37 -2.68 -8.94
CA TYR A 180 -0.51 -2.73 -10.11
C TYR A 180 0.22 -3.23 -11.37
N VAL A 181 1.50 -2.89 -11.55
CA VAL A 181 2.35 -3.44 -12.61
C VAL A 181 2.34 -4.96 -12.60
N ASN A 182 2.36 -5.59 -11.42
CA ASN A 182 2.23 -7.06 -11.31
C ASN A 182 0.94 -7.56 -11.96
N ARG A 183 -0.18 -6.86 -11.80
CA ARG A 183 -1.47 -7.28 -12.38
C ARG A 183 -1.44 -7.23 -13.91
N ILE A 184 -0.85 -6.16 -14.45
CA ILE A 184 -0.65 -5.99 -15.90
C ILE A 184 0.16 -7.17 -16.44
N LEU A 185 1.25 -7.53 -15.75
CA LEU A 185 2.12 -8.65 -16.09
C LEU A 185 1.53 -10.04 -15.80
N GLY A 186 0.30 -10.13 -15.28
CA GLY A 186 -0.33 -11.42 -14.94
C GLY A 186 0.24 -12.11 -13.71
N LEU A 187 0.94 -11.34 -12.88
CA LEU A 187 1.56 -11.79 -11.66
C LEU A 187 0.60 -11.64 -10.47
N PRO A 188 0.74 -12.46 -9.42
CA PRO A 188 0.00 -12.27 -8.18
C PRO A 188 0.23 -10.87 -7.60
N SER A 189 -0.85 -10.24 -7.16
CA SER A 189 -0.86 -8.88 -6.63
C SER A 189 -1.82 -8.83 -5.43
N PRO A 190 -1.51 -8.06 -4.37
CA PRO A 190 -2.41 -7.88 -3.24
C PRO A 190 -3.72 -7.20 -3.65
N THR A 191 -4.75 -7.38 -2.84
CA THR A 191 -5.94 -6.50 -2.86
C THR A 191 -5.51 -5.11 -2.40
N LEU A 192 -5.73 -4.09 -3.22
CA LEU A 192 -5.37 -2.70 -2.93
C LEU A 192 -6.54 -2.00 -2.24
N ILE A 193 -6.29 -1.55 -1.02
CA ILE A 193 -7.25 -0.82 -0.20
C ILE A 193 -6.65 0.55 0.08
N TYR A 194 -7.29 1.61 -0.43
CA TYR A 194 -6.93 2.97 -0.09
C TYR A 194 -7.96 3.58 0.84
N VAL A 195 -7.50 4.12 1.96
CA VAL A 195 -8.33 4.87 2.91
C VAL A 195 -7.90 6.32 2.84
N GLU A 196 -8.82 7.17 2.37
CA GLU A 196 -8.59 8.61 2.35
C GLU A 196 -8.45 9.15 3.77
N SER A 197 -7.59 10.16 3.92
CA SER A 197 -7.25 10.69 5.23
C SER A 197 -8.42 11.40 5.89
N PHE A 198 -8.48 11.28 7.22
CA PHE A 198 -9.49 11.92 8.03
C PHE A 198 -9.46 13.45 7.87
N ALA A 199 -8.27 14.03 7.67
CA ALA A 199 -8.11 15.47 7.45
C ALA A 199 -8.74 15.98 6.14
N ARG A 200 -9.09 15.09 5.19
CA ARG A 200 -9.72 15.47 3.92
C ARG A 200 -11.24 15.54 4.09
N VAL A 201 -11.72 16.69 4.56
CA VAL A 201 -13.17 16.90 4.78
C VAL A 201 -13.89 17.29 3.50
N ARG A 202 -13.35 18.24 2.72
CA ARG A 202 -14.09 18.89 1.61
C ARG A 202 -13.79 18.32 0.23
N SER A 203 -12.60 17.77 0.01
CA SER A 203 -12.21 17.22 -1.30
C SER A 203 -11.20 16.08 -1.16
N LEU A 204 -11.22 15.14 -2.11
CA LEU A 204 -10.23 14.07 -2.21
C LEU A 204 -8.80 14.61 -2.37
N SER A 205 -7.84 13.94 -1.77
CA SER A 205 -6.42 14.23 -1.95
C SER A 205 -6.00 13.94 -3.39
N LEU A 206 -4.86 14.50 -3.83
CA LEU A 206 -4.33 14.20 -5.16
C LEU A 206 -4.04 12.70 -5.31
N SER A 207 -3.45 12.07 -4.27
CA SER A 207 -3.28 10.63 -4.20
C SER A 207 -4.62 9.90 -4.33
N GLY A 208 -5.64 10.33 -3.58
CA GLY A 208 -6.97 9.72 -3.63
C GLY A 208 -7.59 9.78 -5.02
N LYS A 209 -7.53 10.94 -5.68
CA LYS A 209 -8.01 11.10 -7.07
C LYS A 209 -7.29 10.19 -8.06
N LEU A 210 -5.96 10.06 -7.92
CA LEU A 210 -5.14 9.23 -8.81
C LEU A 210 -5.28 7.72 -8.54
N LEU A 211 -5.46 7.33 -7.27
CA LEU A 211 -5.55 5.94 -6.85
C LEU A 211 -6.95 5.35 -7.03
N ARG A 212 -7.99 6.17 -6.98
CA ARG A 212 -9.38 5.71 -7.14
C ARG A 212 -9.60 4.71 -8.29
N PRO A 213 -9.12 4.94 -9.53
CA PRO A 213 -9.31 3.96 -10.62
C PRO A 213 -8.39 2.73 -10.54
N LEU A 214 -7.38 2.73 -9.65
CA LEU A 214 -6.35 1.69 -9.56
C LEU A 214 -6.59 0.72 -8.40
N VAL A 215 -7.31 1.13 -7.36
CA VAL A 215 -7.51 0.34 -6.14
C VAL A 215 -8.78 -0.49 -6.21
N ASP A 216 -8.80 -1.63 -5.53
CA ASP A 216 -10.00 -2.48 -5.48
C ASP A 216 -11.03 -1.95 -4.48
N ARG A 217 -10.57 -1.28 -3.43
CA ARG A 217 -11.43 -0.65 -2.43
C ARG A 217 -10.94 0.75 -2.14
N PHE A 218 -11.82 1.72 -2.35
CA PHE A 218 -11.57 3.13 -2.09
C PHE A 218 -12.50 3.58 -0.96
N VAL A 219 -11.94 3.82 0.22
CA VAL A 219 -12.70 4.15 1.42
C VAL A 219 -12.55 5.63 1.76
N VAL A 220 -13.67 6.30 1.98
CA VAL A 220 -13.74 7.70 2.43
C VAL A 220 -14.34 7.78 3.82
N GLN A 221 -13.93 8.80 4.58
CA GLN A 221 -14.38 9.01 5.96
C GLN A 221 -15.41 10.12 6.12
N TRP A 222 -15.75 10.81 5.02
CA TRP A 222 -16.72 11.89 5.00
C TRP A 222 -17.79 11.62 3.95
N PRO A 223 -19.09 11.78 4.28
CA PRO A 223 -20.18 11.42 3.37
C PRO A 223 -20.20 12.29 2.10
N ASN A 224 -19.76 13.55 2.18
CA ASN A 224 -19.68 14.45 1.04
C ASN A 224 -18.53 14.12 0.06
N LEU A 225 -17.67 13.16 0.39
CA LEU A 225 -16.64 12.62 -0.51
C LEU A 225 -17.08 11.34 -1.21
N MET A 226 -18.33 10.91 -1.01
CA MET A 226 -18.89 9.77 -1.70
C MET A 226 -19.00 10.05 -3.19
N GLU A 227 -18.21 9.33 -3.96
CA GLU A 227 -18.27 9.30 -5.42
C GLU A 227 -18.47 7.85 -5.90
N VAL A 228 -18.72 7.67 -7.20
CA VAL A 228 -18.88 6.33 -7.80
C VAL A 228 -17.65 5.48 -7.50
N GLY A 229 -17.88 4.29 -6.94
CA GLY A 229 -16.84 3.33 -6.58
C GLY A 229 -16.19 3.55 -5.20
N ALA A 230 -16.58 4.60 -4.47
CA ALA A 230 -16.15 4.84 -3.09
C ALA A 230 -17.06 4.12 -2.07
N GLU A 231 -16.47 3.76 -0.93
CA GLU A 231 -17.18 3.18 0.23
C GLU A 231 -17.09 4.15 1.42
N TYR A 232 -18.21 4.39 2.11
CA TYR A 232 -18.26 5.16 3.35
C TYR A 232 -18.72 4.27 4.50
N HIS A 233 -17.91 4.23 5.56
CA HIS A 233 -18.15 3.42 6.77
C HIS A 233 -18.13 4.26 8.05
N GLY A 234 -18.23 5.60 7.92
CA GLY A 234 -18.07 6.52 9.05
C GLY A 234 -16.60 6.88 9.31
N TRP A 235 -16.33 7.33 10.54
CA TRP A 235 -14.97 7.65 10.98
C TRP A 235 -14.26 6.39 11.40
N LEU A 236 -13.08 6.16 10.80
CA LEU A 236 -12.29 4.97 11.05
C LEU A 236 -11.06 5.26 11.93
N VAL A 237 -10.89 6.52 12.30
CA VAL A 237 -9.77 7.07 13.07
C VAL A 237 -10.28 7.97 14.17
#